data_AF-A0A7S3CHC6-F1
#
_entry.id   AF-A0A7S3CHC6-F1
#
_cell.length_a   1.000
_cell.length_b   1.000
_cell.length_c   1.000
_cell.angle_alpha   90.00
_cell.angle_beta   90.00
_cell.angle_gamma   90.00
#
_symmetry.space_group_name_H-M   'P 1'
#
loop_
_entity.id
_entity.type
_entity.pdbx_description
1 polymer ?
#
loop_
_entity_poly.entity_id
_entity_poly.type
_entity_poly.pdbx_seq_one_letter_code
_entity_poly.pdbx_strand_id
1 'polypeptide(L)'
;TTTTTTTRLFHAPRTLRQTCSSRARPGRQAGGGVSRGDLGVSMAVRGLSSRMVLAVEVEDLEVLELETMERMDKALEKLSENLMTVRTGRASQAMLDGVMVDYYGAPTPIKSLASITVQDGANIVVQPFDKGSLGEIEKAVRDADLGLSPTNDGSIVRINVPQLTAERRKDMVKVVGKFAEESKVAVRNIRRDCKKTLDKYQKDGLSEDLCKDKEADLQQMTDDYMKKIEGVVKAKEKEITTV
;
A
#
# COMPACT_ATOMS: atom_id res chain seq x y z
N THR A 1 46.46 -17.66 -28.78
CA THR A 1 45.55 -18.04 -29.88
C THR A 1 44.36 -17.08 -29.82
N THR A 2 44.41 -15.96 -30.55
CA THR A 2 43.68 -15.72 -31.83
C THR A 2 42.15 -15.82 -31.63
N THR A 3 41.25 -14.87 -31.91
CA THR A 3 41.14 -13.70 -32.83
C THR A 3 39.72 -13.10 -32.57
N THR A 4 39.54 -11.79 -32.27
CA THR A 4 39.18 -10.66 -33.16
C THR A 4 37.69 -10.53 -33.62
N THR A 5 37.17 -9.28 -33.51
CA THR A 5 36.17 -8.57 -34.37
C THR A 5 34.69 -9.03 -34.26
N THR A 6 33.64 -8.19 -34.16
CA THR A 6 33.33 -7.03 -35.02
C THR A 6 32.17 -6.16 -34.48
N THR A 7 32.48 -4.88 -34.27
CA THR A 7 31.74 -3.64 -34.55
C THR A 7 30.36 -3.73 -35.24
N ARG A 8 29.35 -3.04 -34.67
CA ARG A 8 28.41 -2.23 -35.48
C ARG A 8 27.82 -1.08 -34.66
N LEU A 9 28.39 0.10 -34.91
CA LEU A 9 27.77 1.41 -34.74
C LEU A 9 26.60 1.55 -35.72
N PHE A 10 25.49 2.15 -35.30
CA PHE A 10 24.72 3.05 -36.16
C PHE A 10 24.06 4.14 -35.31
N HIS A 11 24.53 5.37 -35.53
CA HIS A 11 23.88 6.62 -35.16
C HIS A 11 22.60 6.82 -35.98
N ALA A 12 21.59 7.49 -35.39
CA ALA A 12 20.97 8.66 -35.99
C ALA A 12 20.26 9.53 -34.92
N PRO A 13 20.43 10.87 -34.94
CA PRO A 13 19.82 11.84 -34.03
C PRO A 13 18.70 12.67 -34.70
N ARG A 14 18.15 13.65 -33.95
CA ARG A 14 17.25 14.80 -34.32
C ARG A 14 15.78 14.59 -33.95
N THR A 15 14.98 15.54 -33.44
CA THR A 15 15.02 16.99 -33.14
C THR A 15 13.70 17.30 -32.39
N LEU A 16 13.67 17.97 -31.24
CA LEU A 16 13.39 19.42 -31.04
C LEU A 16 12.05 19.96 -31.60
N ARG A 17 11.34 20.71 -30.72
CA ARG A 17 10.22 21.68 -30.93
C ARG A 17 8.82 21.05 -31.03
N GLN A 18 7.72 21.58 -30.49
CA GLN A 18 7.25 22.92 -30.06
C GLN A 18 6.16 22.68 -28.98
N THR A 19 6.18 23.28 -27.79
CA THR A 19 5.56 24.57 -27.38
C THR A 19 4.16 24.90 -27.90
N CYS A 20 3.35 25.42 -26.95
CA CYS A 20 2.18 26.29 -27.08
C CYS A 20 0.82 25.61 -27.33
N SER A 21 -0.08 25.67 -26.35
CA SER A 21 -1.19 26.65 -26.24
C SER A 21 -2.38 26.22 -27.10
N SER A 22 -3.65 26.36 -26.74
CA SER A 22 -4.34 27.15 -25.73
C SER A 22 -5.81 26.71 -25.72
N ARG A 23 -6.51 27.08 -24.66
CA ARG A 23 -7.97 27.08 -24.48
C ARG A 23 -8.79 27.33 -25.76
N ALA A 24 -9.88 26.58 -25.93
CA ALA A 24 -11.18 27.14 -26.33
C ALA A 24 -12.33 26.10 -26.25
N ARG A 25 -13.34 26.41 -25.42
CA ARG A 25 -14.77 26.07 -25.56
C ARG A 25 -15.54 27.35 -25.13
N PRO A 26 -16.83 27.56 -25.46
CA PRO A 26 -17.69 26.92 -26.48
C PRO A 26 -18.44 27.95 -27.36
N GLY A 27 -18.87 27.53 -28.55
CA GLY A 27 -19.80 28.28 -29.42
C GLY A 27 -21.24 27.83 -29.23
N ARG A 28 -22.13 28.79 -28.98
CA ARG A 28 -23.57 28.70 -28.74
C ARG A 28 -24.31 29.25 -29.95
N GLN A 29 -25.26 28.51 -30.54
CA GLN A 29 -26.33 28.97 -31.45
C GLN A 29 -27.45 27.91 -31.32
N ALA A 30 -28.65 28.21 -30.79
CA ALA A 30 -29.82 28.82 -31.48
C ALA A 30 -30.07 28.14 -32.84
N GLY A 31 -31.21 27.57 -33.20
CA GLY A 31 -32.59 27.53 -32.71
C GLY A 31 -33.42 27.15 -33.94
N GLY A 32 -34.42 26.28 -33.81
CA GLY A 32 -35.24 25.87 -34.95
C GLY A 32 -36.30 24.86 -34.53
N GLY A 33 -37.53 25.34 -34.30
CA GLY A 33 -38.68 24.51 -34.02
C GLY A 33 -39.31 23.98 -35.30
N VAL A 34 -39.88 22.77 -35.24
CA VAL A 34 -40.85 22.26 -36.22
C VAL A 34 -41.91 21.41 -35.50
N SER A 35 -43.15 21.88 -35.61
CA SER A 35 -44.48 21.26 -35.57
C SER A 35 -44.81 20.01 -34.75
N ARG A 36 -45.93 20.15 -34.02
CA ARG A 36 -46.82 19.10 -33.50
C ARG A 36 -47.69 18.48 -34.61
N GLY A 37 -48.15 17.24 -34.34
CA GLY A 37 -49.07 16.44 -35.17
C GLY A 37 -48.27 15.45 -36.01
N ASP A 38 -48.47 14.13 -35.96
CA ASP A 38 -49.76 13.47 -35.90
C ASP A 38 -49.57 11.95 -35.67
N LEU A 39 -50.65 11.32 -35.19
CA LEU A 39 -51.02 9.92 -35.41
C LEU A 39 -50.26 8.80 -34.69
N GLY A 40 -51.04 8.06 -33.89
CA GLY A 40 -50.60 6.92 -33.12
C GLY A 40 -50.21 5.71 -33.95
N VAL A 41 -49.26 4.96 -33.38
CA VAL A 41 -49.11 3.53 -33.63
C VAL A 41 -49.20 2.85 -32.27
N SER A 42 -50.40 2.39 -31.94
CA SER A 42 -50.61 1.31 -31.00
C SER A 42 -50.13 0.03 -31.69
N MET A 43 -48.98 -0.50 -31.26
CA MET A 43 -48.63 -1.88 -31.56
C MET A 43 -47.82 -2.46 -30.40
N ALA A 44 -48.58 -3.05 -29.48
CA ALA A 44 -48.25 -4.21 -28.66
C ALA A 44 -46.80 -4.73 -28.76
N VAL A 45 -45.92 -4.25 -27.87
CA VAL A 45 -44.79 -5.06 -27.40
C VAL A 45 -45.29 -5.84 -26.19
N ARG A 46 -45.99 -6.93 -26.49
CA ARG A 46 -46.30 -7.99 -25.54
C ARG A 46 -44.98 -8.61 -25.07
N GLY A 47 -44.76 -8.62 -23.76
CA GLY A 47 -44.19 -9.80 -23.09
C GLY A 47 -42.68 -10.04 -23.19
N LEU A 48 -41.85 -9.01 -22.93
CA LEU A 48 -40.46 -9.21 -22.49
C LEU A 48 -40.16 -8.54 -21.13
N SER A 49 -41.22 -8.17 -20.42
CA SER A 49 -41.16 -7.85 -19.00
C SER A 49 -41.38 -9.14 -18.22
N SER A 50 -40.57 -9.38 -17.18
CA SER A 50 -40.72 -10.47 -16.19
C SER A 50 -39.98 -11.79 -16.41
N ARG A 51 -38.75 -11.78 -16.94
CA ARG A 51 -37.82 -12.92 -16.69
C ARG A 51 -36.33 -12.57 -16.69
N MET A 52 -35.99 -11.39 -16.20
CA MET A 52 -34.60 -11.03 -15.87
C MET A 52 -34.56 -10.37 -14.50
N VAL A 53 -35.20 -11.01 -13.53
CA VAL A 53 -35.20 -10.57 -12.14
C VAL A 53 -35.23 -11.85 -11.30
N LEU A 54 -34.05 -12.14 -10.74
CA LEU A 54 -33.80 -12.84 -9.48
C LEU A 54 -33.83 -14.39 -9.49
N ALA A 55 -32.68 -14.95 -9.84
CA ALA A 55 -32.06 -15.98 -9.01
C ALA A 55 -30.75 -15.36 -8.52
N VAL A 56 -30.74 -14.76 -7.33
CA VAL A 56 -29.49 -14.59 -6.58
C VAL A 56 -29.15 -15.99 -6.12
N GLU A 57 -28.19 -16.62 -6.80
CA GLU A 57 -27.75 -17.96 -6.43
C GLU A 57 -26.84 -17.87 -5.19
N VAL A 58 -26.71 -18.96 -4.44
CA VAL A 58 -25.90 -19.04 -3.20
C VAL A 58 -24.46 -18.58 -3.42
N GLU A 59 -23.98 -18.65 -4.67
CA GLU A 59 -22.66 -18.22 -5.12
C GLU A 59 -22.39 -16.71 -4.95
N ASP A 60 -23.41 -15.85 -5.06
CA ASP A 60 -23.24 -14.40 -4.90
C ASP A 60 -22.89 -14.00 -3.45
N LEU A 61 -23.34 -14.80 -2.48
CA LEU A 61 -23.06 -14.58 -1.05
C LEU A 61 -21.62 -14.95 -0.70
N GLU A 62 -21.11 -16.04 -1.26
CA GLU A 62 -19.73 -16.48 -1.03
C GLU A 62 -18.73 -15.49 -1.64
N VAL A 63 -19.01 -14.98 -2.85
CA VAL A 63 -18.19 -13.93 -3.47
C VAL A 63 -18.15 -12.68 -2.59
N LEU A 64 -19.29 -12.28 -2.01
CA LEU A 64 -19.36 -11.12 -1.12
C LEU A 64 -18.49 -11.29 0.12
N GLU A 65 -18.46 -12.48 0.72
CA GLU A 65 -17.60 -12.79 1.87
C GLU A 65 -16.12 -12.72 1.50
N LEU A 66 -15.73 -13.31 0.37
CA LEU A 66 -14.35 -13.25 -0.13
C LEU A 66 -13.91 -11.80 -0.38
N GLU A 67 -14.72 -10.99 -1.08
CA GLU A 67 -14.43 -9.58 -1.31
C GLU A 67 -14.30 -8.79 0.00
N THR A 68 -15.14 -9.13 0.99
CA THR A 68 -15.10 -8.51 2.32
C THR A 68 -13.78 -8.83 3.02
N MET A 69 -13.36 -10.10 3.01
CA MET A 69 -12.10 -10.53 3.61
C MET A 69 -10.91 -9.85 2.92
N GLU A 70 -10.86 -9.84 1.58
CA GLU A 70 -9.77 -9.15 0.85
C GLU A 70 -9.68 -7.66 1.20
N ARG A 71 -10.83 -6.99 1.35
CA ARG A 71 -10.86 -5.56 1.72
C ARG A 71 -10.39 -5.35 3.16
N MET A 72 -10.69 -6.28 4.08
CA MET A 72 -10.20 -6.25 5.46
C MET A 72 -8.70 -6.53 5.53
N ASP A 73 -8.19 -7.49 4.74
CA ASP A 73 -6.76 -7.79 4.64
C ASP A 73 -5.97 -6.59 4.10
N LYS A 74 -6.47 -5.94 3.04
CA LYS A 74 -5.89 -4.69 2.53
C LYS A 74 -5.85 -3.57 3.59
N ALA A 75 -6.80 -3.55 4.53
CA ALA A 75 -6.78 -2.60 5.65
C ALA A 75 -5.69 -2.96 6.68
N LEU A 76 -5.48 -4.26 6.94
CA LEU A 76 -4.37 -4.73 7.79
C LEU A 76 -3.00 -4.46 7.18
N GLU A 77 -2.85 -4.69 5.87
CA GLU A 77 -1.60 -4.41 5.14
C GLU A 77 -1.23 -2.93 5.26
N LYS A 78 -2.19 -2.02 4.99
CA LYS A 78 -1.99 -0.58 5.16
C LYS A 78 -1.62 -0.19 6.59
N LEU A 79 -2.25 -0.80 7.59
CA LEU A 79 -1.87 -0.59 8.99
C LEU A 79 -0.42 -1.03 9.22
N SER A 80 -0.01 -2.18 8.68
CA SER A 80 1.36 -2.67 8.82
C SER A 80 2.38 -1.74 8.16
N GLU A 81 2.10 -1.25 6.95
CA GLU A 81 2.94 -0.28 6.24
C GLU A 81 3.07 1.02 7.03
N ASN A 82 1.95 1.56 7.52
CA ASN A 82 1.95 2.77 8.35
C ASN A 82 2.79 2.57 9.62
N LEU A 83 2.70 1.40 10.26
CA LEU A 83 3.50 1.09 11.45
C LEU A 83 5.00 0.89 11.15
N MET A 84 5.38 0.49 9.93
CA MET A 84 6.79 0.45 9.51
C MET A 84 7.40 1.85 9.41
N THR A 85 6.59 2.86 9.08
CA THR A 85 7.07 4.27 9.03
C THR A 85 7.37 4.84 10.41
N VAL A 86 6.74 4.32 11.47
CA VAL A 86 6.94 4.78 12.84
C VAL A 86 8.26 4.23 13.39
N ARG A 87 9.25 5.12 13.53
CA ARG A 87 10.57 4.78 14.05
C ARG A 87 10.50 4.57 15.57
N THR A 88 10.84 3.38 16.03
CA THR A 88 10.85 3.02 17.47
C THR A 88 12.19 3.30 18.16
N GLY A 89 13.19 3.82 17.42
CA GLY A 89 14.53 4.06 17.94
C GLY A 89 15.37 2.80 18.13
N ARG A 90 14.84 1.63 17.73
CA ARG A 90 15.55 0.36 17.72
C ARG A 90 16.24 0.16 16.36
N ALA A 91 17.51 -0.20 16.39
CA ALA A 91 18.26 -0.59 15.22
C ALA A 91 17.61 -1.82 14.56
N SER A 92 17.31 -1.72 13.27
CA SER A 92 16.80 -2.83 12.45
C SER A 92 17.47 -2.82 11.09
N GLN A 93 17.64 -4.00 10.49
CA GLN A 93 18.23 -4.14 9.15
C GLN A 93 17.41 -3.39 8.09
N ALA A 94 16.08 -3.30 8.29
CA ALA A 94 15.15 -2.60 7.40
C ALA A 94 15.48 -1.11 7.21
N MET A 95 16.23 -0.48 8.13
CA MET A 95 16.65 0.92 7.99
C MET A 95 17.62 1.13 6.81
N LEU A 96 18.33 0.09 6.39
CA LEU A 96 19.35 0.15 5.34
C LEU A 96 18.84 -0.32 3.97
N ASP A 97 17.55 -0.65 3.85
CA ASP A 97 16.96 -1.22 2.64
C ASP A 97 16.96 -0.26 1.44
N GLY A 98 16.89 1.05 1.70
CA GLY A 98 16.89 2.09 0.67
C GLY A 98 18.28 2.59 0.28
N VAL A 99 19.36 2.07 0.88
CA VAL A 99 20.72 2.57 0.67
C VAL A 99 21.35 1.87 -0.54
N MET A 100 21.63 2.66 -1.58
CA MET A 100 22.36 2.22 -2.76
C MET A 100 23.82 2.65 -2.65
N VAL A 101 24.74 1.73 -2.94
CA VAL A 101 26.18 1.91 -2.93
C VAL A 101 26.67 1.79 -4.36
N ASP A 102 27.40 2.80 -4.84
CA ASP A 102 28.03 2.74 -6.15
C ASP A 102 29.27 1.84 -6.10
N TYR A 103 29.11 0.59 -6.52
CA TYR A 103 30.18 -0.40 -6.57
C TYR A 103 30.65 -0.57 -8.01
N TYR A 104 31.90 -0.21 -8.30
CA TYR A 104 32.46 -0.21 -9.66
C TYR A 104 31.60 0.53 -10.71
N GLY A 105 30.94 1.62 -10.31
CA GLY A 105 30.13 2.46 -11.20
C GLY A 105 28.72 1.95 -11.48
N ALA A 106 28.26 0.92 -10.76
CA ALA A 106 26.86 0.49 -10.76
C ALA A 106 26.24 0.68 -9.36
N PRO A 107 25.04 1.29 -9.26
CA PRO A 107 24.33 1.39 -7.99
C PRO A 107 23.84 -0.01 -7.58
N THR A 108 24.31 -0.49 -6.45
CA THR A 108 23.97 -1.80 -5.90
C THR A 108 23.46 -1.66 -4.46
N PRO A 109 22.45 -2.43 -4.06
CA PRO A 109 21.91 -2.33 -2.71
C PRO A 109 22.90 -2.87 -1.68
N ILE A 110 23.05 -2.17 -0.56
CA ILE A 110 23.99 -2.52 0.51
C ILE A 110 23.83 -3.96 1.03
N LYS A 111 22.60 -4.50 1.02
CA LYS A 111 22.29 -5.89 1.39
C LYS A 111 23.06 -6.95 0.59
N SER A 112 23.41 -6.64 -0.66
CA SER A 112 24.11 -7.58 -1.54
C SER A 112 25.62 -7.52 -1.37
N LEU A 113 26.15 -6.40 -0.90
CA LEU A 113 27.58 -6.16 -0.71
C LEU A 113 28.07 -6.48 0.71
N ALA A 114 27.16 -6.51 1.68
CA ALA A 114 27.50 -6.66 3.08
C ALA A 114 26.50 -7.51 3.86
N SER A 115 27.01 -8.20 4.87
CA SER A 115 26.22 -8.80 5.93
C SER A 115 25.84 -7.74 6.95
N ILE A 116 24.55 -7.62 7.25
CA ILE A 116 24.02 -6.64 8.21
C ILE A 116 23.55 -7.40 9.44
N THR A 117 24.11 -7.05 10.60
CA THR A 117 23.74 -7.63 11.89
C THR A 117 23.39 -6.52 12.87
N VAL A 118 22.44 -6.76 13.77
CA VAL A 118 22.06 -5.79 14.81
C VAL A 118 22.72 -6.23 16.12
N GLN A 119 23.55 -5.37 16.69
CA GLN A 119 24.18 -5.57 18.01
C GLN A 119 23.53 -4.62 19.03
N ASP A 120 23.22 -5.16 20.21
CA ASP A 120 22.71 -4.42 21.38
C ASP A 120 21.43 -3.59 21.15
N GLY A 121 20.72 -3.81 20.03
CA GLY A 121 19.47 -3.11 19.68
C GLY A 121 19.62 -1.61 19.35
N ALA A 122 20.79 -1.02 19.57
CA ALA A 122 21.14 0.36 19.25
C ALA A 122 22.22 0.49 18.16
N ASN A 123 23.02 -0.57 17.95
CA ASN A 123 24.11 -0.56 16.98
C ASN A 123 23.78 -1.50 15.80
N ILE A 124 23.97 -1.01 14.57
CA ILE A 124 23.96 -1.85 13.37
C ILE A 124 25.40 -2.06 12.94
N VAL A 125 25.73 -3.32 12.69
CA VAL A 125 27.05 -3.75 12.25
C VAL A 125 26.94 -4.23 10.82
N VAL A 126 27.59 -3.50 9.92
CA VAL A 126 27.67 -3.80 8.49
C VAL A 126 29.06 -4.34 8.20
N GLN A 127 29.13 -5.61 7.84
CA GLN A 127 30.36 -6.29 7.48
C GLN A 127 30.38 -6.50 5.96
N PRO A 128 31.16 -5.72 5.20
CA PRO A 128 31.26 -5.92 3.76
C PRO A 128 32.04 -7.20 3.42
N PHE A 129 31.69 -7.81 2.29
CA PHE A 129 32.44 -8.95 1.75
C PHE A 129 33.80 -8.52 1.17
N ASP A 130 33.89 -7.30 0.64
CA ASP A 130 35.12 -6.70 0.14
C ASP A 130 35.50 -5.46 0.95
N LYS A 131 36.73 -5.44 1.48
CA LYS A 131 37.27 -4.31 2.26
C LYS A 131 37.46 -3.05 1.42
N GLY A 132 37.64 -3.18 0.10
CA GLY A 132 37.76 -2.03 -0.80
C GLY A 132 36.49 -1.16 -0.85
N SER A 133 35.32 -1.77 -0.62
CA SER A 133 34.02 -1.09 -0.65
C SER A 133 33.66 -0.32 0.62
N LEU A 134 34.47 -0.41 1.68
CA LEU A 134 34.19 0.23 2.99
C LEU A 134 33.94 1.74 2.86
N GLY A 135 34.78 2.43 2.09
CA GLY A 135 34.67 3.88 1.91
C GLY A 135 33.44 4.31 1.10
N GLU A 136 33.01 3.48 0.15
CA GLU A 136 31.79 3.73 -0.65
C GLU A 136 30.54 3.49 0.20
N ILE A 137 30.54 2.45 1.04
CA ILE A 137 29.45 2.15 1.97
C ILE A 137 29.27 3.28 2.99
N GLU A 138 30.36 3.80 3.57
CA GLU A 138 30.28 4.93 4.50
C GLU A 138 29.66 6.16 3.86
N LYS A 139 30.03 6.47 2.62
CA LYS A 139 29.49 7.60 1.87
C LYS A 139 28.01 7.39 1.60
N ALA A 140 27.64 6.23 1.06
CA ALA A 140 26.24 5.89 0.78
C ALA A 140 25.34 5.98 2.02
N VAL A 141 25.81 5.56 3.19
CA VAL A 141 25.04 5.66 4.45
C VAL A 141 24.88 7.12 4.90
N ARG A 142 25.89 7.98 4.69
CA ARG A 142 25.79 9.42 4.98
C ARG A 142 24.87 10.12 3.98
N ASP A 143 25.01 9.81 2.70
CA ASP A 143 24.24 10.40 1.59
C ASP A 143 22.76 9.99 1.63
N ALA A 144 22.43 8.85 2.25
CA ALA A 144 21.05 8.41 2.47
C ALA A 144 20.27 9.28 3.50
N ASP A 145 20.90 10.29 4.11
CA ASP A 145 20.27 11.25 5.04
C ASP A 145 19.46 10.59 6.17
N LEU A 146 19.87 9.40 6.61
CA LEU A 146 19.22 8.68 7.71
C LEU A 146 19.47 9.32 9.07
N GLY A 147 20.34 10.35 9.14
CA GLY A 147 20.76 11.01 10.38
C GLY A 147 21.63 10.11 11.26
N LEU A 148 22.27 9.10 10.66
CA LEU A 148 23.09 8.11 11.34
C LEU A 148 24.57 8.37 11.07
N SER A 149 25.41 8.27 12.10
CA SER A 149 26.86 8.44 11.99
C SER A 149 27.57 7.08 11.90
N PRO A 150 28.10 6.68 10.72
CA PRO A 150 28.90 5.47 10.60
C PRO A 150 30.29 5.66 11.24
N THR A 151 30.73 4.66 11.99
CA THR A 151 32.06 4.53 12.58
C THR A 151 32.77 3.34 11.94
N ASN A 152 34.02 3.49 11.52
CA ASN A 152 34.76 2.43 10.83
C ASN A 152 35.84 1.82 11.72
N ASP A 153 35.90 0.49 11.76
CA ASP A 153 36.91 -0.31 12.47
C ASP A 153 37.93 -0.96 11.52
N GLY A 154 37.99 -0.52 10.27
CA GLY A 154 38.87 -1.02 9.22
C GLY A 154 38.44 -2.34 8.57
N SER A 155 37.51 -3.07 9.20
CA SER A 155 36.93 -4.31 8.67
C SER A 155 35.40 -4.33 8.73
N ILE A 156 34.81 -3.48 9.56
CA ILE A 156 33.40 -3.45 9.91
C ILE A 156 32.99 -1.97 10.02
N VAL A 157 31.79 -1.64 9.56
CA VAL A 157 31.16 -0.33 9.79
C VAL A 157 30.10 -0.47 10.86
N ARG A 158 30.23 0.28 11.95
CA ARG A 158 29.24 0.39 13.01
C ARG A 158 28.41 1.64 12.85
N ILE A 159 27.09 1.51 12.89
CA ILE A 159 26.15 2.62 12.81
C ILE A 159 25.41 2.69 14.13
N ASN A 160 25.54 3.81 14.84
CA ASN A 160 24.85 4.05 16.11
C ASN A 160 23.51 4.73 15.85
N VAL A 161 22.42 4.13 16.33
CA VAL A 161 21.08 4.72 16.28
C VAL A 161 20.85 5.52 17.56
N PRO A 162 20.62 6.85 17.46
CA PRO A 162 20.37 7.65 18.64
C PRO A 162 19.07 7.23 19.33
N GLN A 163 19.10 7.17 20.65
CA GLN A 163 17.93 6.82 21.45
C GLN A 163 16.88 7.95 21.40
N LEU A 164 15.60 7.56 21.35
CA LEU A 164 14.49 8.50 21.42
C LEU A 164 14.33 9.02 22.86
N THR A 165 14.15 10.33 23.01
CA THR A 165 13.81 10.95 24.31
C THR A 165 12.39 10.57 24.76
N ALA A 166 12.13 10.63 26.07
CA ALA A 166 10.82 10.24 26.63
C ALA A 166 9.64 11.06 26.06
N GLU A 167 9.86 12.33 25.74
CA GLU A 167 8.85 13.19 25.11
C GLU A 167 8.51 12.71 23.70
N ARG A 168 9.53 12.39 22.89
CA ARG A 168 9.34 11.90 21.51
C ARG A 168 8.66 10.52 21.48
N ARG A 169 8.93 9.65 22.45
CA ARG A 169 8.24 8.36 22.57
C ARG A 169 6.74 8.53 22.80
N LYS A 170 6.33 9.48 23.65
CA LYS A 170 4.90 9.79 23.88
C LYS A 170 4.21 10.28 22.61
N ASP A 171 4.89 11.07 21.79
CA ASP A 171 4.33 11.54 20.52
C ASP A 171 4.20 10.41 19.49
N MET A 172 5.15 9.46 19.46
CA MET A 172 5.04 8.27 18.60
C MET A 172 3.86 7.37 19.00
N VAL A 173 3.61 7.19 20.30
CA VAL A 173 2.41 6.45 20.77
C VAL A 173 1.12 7.12 20.29
N LYS A 174 1.04 8.46 20.34
CA LYS A 174 -0.13 9.18 19.80
C LYS A 174 -0.32 8.95 18.30
N VAL A 175 0.78 8.89 17.53
CA VAL A 175 0.74 8.63 16.08
C VAL A 175 0.25 7.20 15.80
N VAL A 176 0.77 6.21 16.53
CA VAL A 176 0.30 4.82 16.46
C VAL A 176 -1.20 4.72 16.76
N GLY A 177 -1.66 5.42 17.80
CA GLY A 177 -3.09 5.49 18.14
C GLY A 177 -3.95 6.05 16.99
N LYS A 178 -3.48 7.06 16.25
CA LYS A 178 -4.19 7.59 15.08
C LYS A 178 -4.34 6.54 13.98
N PHE A 179 -3.26 5.84 13.63
CA PHE A 179 -3.29 4.79 12.61
C PHE A 179 -4.19 3.61 13.02
N ALA A 180 -4.22 3.28 14.31
CA ALA A 180 -5.13 2.28 14.85
C ALA A 180 -6.60 2.68 14.65
N GLU A 181 -6.96 3.93 14.97
CA GLU A 181 -8.34 4.41 14.81
C GLU A 181 -8.75 4.51 13.33
N GLU A 182 -7.88 4.97 12.44
CA GLU A 182 -8.13 4.97 10.99
C GLU A 182 -8.43 3.56 10.47
N SER A 183 -7.67 2.56 10.92
CA SER A 183 -7.84 1.17 10.51
C SER A 183 -9.13 0.55 11.06
N LYS A 184 -9.47 0.84 12.33
CA LYS A 184 -10.77 0.43 12.90
C LYS A 184 -11.94 1.08 12.17
N VAL A 185 -11.83 2.36 11.80
CA VAL A 185 -12.86 3.05 11.01
C VAL A 185 -12.99 2.41 9.63
N ALA A 186 -11.89 2.05 8.97
CA ALA A 186 -11.92 1.35 7.68
C ALA A 186 -12.66 0.00 7.78
N VAL A 187 -12.35 -0.83 8.78
CA VAL A 187 -13.04 -2.11 9.02
C VAL A 187 -14.54 -1.90 9.28
N ARG A 188 -14.91 -0.89 10.08
CA ARG A 188 -16.33 -0.57 10.33
C ARG A 188 -17.05 -0.10 9.07
N ASN A 189 -16.38 0.63 8.20
CA ASN A 189 -16.95 1.07 6.92
C ASN A 189 -17.16 -0.12 5.98
N ILE A 190 -16.20 -1.04 5.90
CA ILE A 190 -16.34 -2.28 5.13
C ILE A 190 -17.57 -3.06 5.62
N ARG A 191 -17.69 -3.30 6.93
CA ARG A 191 -18.88 -4.00 7.50
C ARG A 191 -20.19 -3.29 7.14
N ARG A 192 -20.23 -1.94 7.18
CA ARG A 192 -21.43 -1.16 6.80
C ARG A 192 -21.78 -1.33 5.32
N ASP A 193 -20.78 -1.38 4.45
CA ASP A 193 -21.00 -1.58 3.02
C ASP A 193 -21.51 -3.00 2.74
N CYS A 194 -20.92 -4.02 3.38
CA CYS A 194 -21.34 -5.41 3.28
C CYS A 194 -22.77 -5.63 3.81
N LYS A 195 -23.13 -4.98 4.93
CA LYS A 195 -24.51 -5.03 5.44
C LYS A 195 -25.50 -4.38 4.46
N LYS A 196 -25.15 -3.23 3.86
CA LYS A 196 -26.00 -2.59 2.85
C LYS A 196 -26.20 -3.46 1.60
N THR A 197 -25.21 -4.25 1.21
CA THR A 197 -25.35 -5.19 0.09
C THR A 197 -26.22 -6.39 0.46
N LEU A 198 -26.06 -6.94 1.68
CA LEU A 198 -26.97 -7.98 2.20
C LEU A 198 -28.43 -7.49 2.26
N ASP A 199 -28.67 -6.27 2.77
CA ASP A 199 -30.01 -5.66 2.83
C ASP A 199 -30.65 -5.48 1.44
N LYS A 200 -29.84 -5.26 0.39
CA LYS A 200 -30.32 -5.20 -1.00
C LYS A 200 -30.71 -6.59 -1.48
N TYR A 201 -29.84 -7.57 -1.28
CA TYR A 201 -30.13 -8.94 -1.67
C TYR A 201 -31.34 -9.53 -0.94
N GLN A 202 -31.62 -9.11 0.29
CA GLN A 202 -32.85 -9.48 1.00
C GLN A 202 -34.11 -8.94 0.31
N LYS A 203 -34.09 -7.71 -0.21
CA LYS A 203 -35.21 -7.14 -0.99
C LYS A 203 -35.36 -7.81 -2.36
N ASP A 204 -34.23 -8.26 -2.89
CA ASP A 204 -34.09 -8.97 -4.14
C ASP A 204 -34.37 -10.49 -3.98
N GLY A 205 -35.01 -10.92 -2.89
CA GLY A 205 -35.59 -12.25 -2.77
C GLY A 205 -34.74 -13.32 -2.08
N LEU A 206 -33.67 -12.95 -1.37
CA LEU A 206 -32.99 -13.89 -0.46
C LEU A 206 -33.88 -14.28 0.72
N SER A 207 -33.71 -15.53 1.19
CA SER A 207 -34.35 -16.02 2.42
C SER A 207 -33.87 -15.24 3.64
N GLU A 208 -34.80 -14.89 4.53
CA GLU A 208 -34.49 -14.15 5.77
C GLU A 208 -33.56 -14.91 6.70
N ASP A 209 -33.61 -16.23 6.69
CA ASP A 209 -32.80 -17.08 7.58
C ASP A 209 -31.32 -17.05 7.15
N LEU A 210 -31.05 -17.20 5.85
CA LEU A 210 -29.69 -17.11 5.29
C LEU A 210 -29.08 -15.72 5.52
N CYS A 211 -29.89 -14.66 5.45
CA CYS A 211 -29.42 -13.31 5.72
C CYS A 211 -28.94 -13.16 7.18
N LYS A 212 -29.69 -13.71 8.14
CA LYS A 212 -29.32 -13.65 9.57
C LYS A 212 -28.05 -14.43 9.87
N ASP A 213 -27.89 -15.62 9.27
CA ASP A 213 -26.68 -16.44 9.44
C ASP A 213 -25.46 -15.69 8.90
N LYS A 214 -25.57 -15.09 7.71
CA LYS A 214 -24.49 -14.30 7.10
C LYS A 214 -24.17 -13.01 7.85
N GLU A 215 -25.17 -12.36 8.45
CA GLU A 215 -24.91 -11.23 9.36
C GLU A 215 -24.11 -11.64 10.60
N ALA A 216 -24.37 -12.83 11.15
CA ALA A 216 -23.61 -13.37 12.27
C ALA A 216 -22.16 -13.69 11.87
N ASP A 217 -21.96 -14.33 10.71
CA ASP A 217 -20.63 -14.63 10.15
C ASP A 217 -19.82 -13.34 9.90
N LEU A 218 -20.44 -12.32 9.28
CA LEU A 218 -19.82 -11.01 9.07
C LEU A 218 -19.38 -10.35 10.40
N GLN A 219 -20.21 -10.47 11.44
CA GLN A 219 -19.89 -9.91 12.75
C GLN A 219 -18.71 -10.65 13.40
N GLN A 220 -18.69 -11.99 13.33
CA GLN A 220 -17.59 -12.79 13.85
C GLN A 220 -16.27 -12.48 13.13
N MET A 221 -16.27 -12.43 11.80
CA MET A 221 -15.11 -12.04 11.02
C MET A 221 -14.61 -10.65 11.42
N THR A 222 -15.51 -9.67 11.50
CA THR A 222 -15.16 -8.29 11.89
C THR A 222 -14.51 -8.24 13.26
N ASP A 223 -15.04 -8.97 14.24
CA ASP A 223 -14.52 -9.00 15.61
C ASP A 223 -13.12 -9.62 15.67
N ASP A 224 -12.84 -10.63 14.85
CA ASP A 224 -11.50 -11.22 14.76
C ASP A 224 -10.49 -10.28 14.10
N TYR A 225 -10.87 -9.54 13.07
CA TYR A 225 -10.03 -8.48 12.49
C TYR A 225 -9.79 -7.34 13.48
N MET A 226 -10.78 -6.95 14.29
CA MET A 226 -10.58 -5.96 15.35
C MET A 226 -9.55 -6.44 16.40
N LYS A 227 -9.62 -7.71 16.83
CA LYS A 227 -8.62 -8.30 17.73
C LYS A 227 -7.23 -8.32 17.12
N LYS A 228 -7.10 -8.68 15.83
CA LYS A 228 -5.82 -8.65 15.10
C LYS A 228 -5.21 -7.25 15.10
N ILE A 229 -6.00 -6.22 14.79
CA ILE A 229 -5.56 -4.81 14.81
C ILE A 229 -5.06 -4.43 16.21
N GLU A 230 -5.84 -4.72 17.25
CA GLU A 230 -5.44 -4.43 18.63
C GLU A 230 -4.16 -5.17 19.04
N GLY A 231 -3.99 -6.42 18.63
CA GLY A 231 -2.79 -7.20 18.89
C GLY A 231 -1.54 -6.56 18.29
N VAL A 232 -1.61 -6.15 17.02
CA VAL A 232 -0.50 -5.50 16.31
C VAL A 232 -0.16 -4.14 16.95
N VAL A 233 -1.17 -3.34 17.27
CA VAL A 233 -0.99 -2.03 17.92
C VAL A 233 -0.37 -2.18 19.30
N LYS A 234 -0.88 -3.09 20.14
CA LYS A 234 -0.33 -3.35 21.48
C LYS A 234 1.12 -3.85 21.40
N ALA A 235 1.48 -4.65 20.41
CA ALA A 235 2.86 -5.08 20.19
C ALA A 235 3.77 -3.88 19.91
N LYS A 236 3.33 -2.97 19.02
CA LYS A 236 4.09 -1.76 18.68
C LYS A 236 4.20 -0.75 19.82
N GLU A 237 3.15 -0.55 20.60
CA GLU A 237 3.19 0.33 21.77
C GLU A 237 4.16 -0.18 22.84
N LYS A 238 4.19 -1.51 23.07
CA LYS A 238 5.18 -2.13 23.95
C LYS A 238 6.60 -1.93 23.43
N GLU A 239 6.83 -2.12 22.14
CA GLU A 239 8.14 -1.86 21.52
C GLU A 239 8.62 -0.41 21.74
N ILE A 240 7.73 0.58 21.65
CA ILE A 240 8.08 2.00 21.85
C ILE A 240 8.41 2.31 23.32
N THR A 241 7.79 1.60 24.26
CA THR A 241 7.86 1.92 25.69
C THR A 241 8.99 1.19 26.43
N THR A 242 9.34 -0.03 25.98
CA THR A 242 10.30 -0.90 26.67
C THR A 242 11.77 -0.65 26.32
N VAL A 243 12.04 -0.07 25.13
CA VAL A 243 13.36 0.52 24.79
C VAL A 243 13.45 1.87 25.47
#